data_AF-A0A7S1PR06-F1
#
_entry.id   AF-A0A7S1PR06-F1
#
_cell.length_a   1.000
_cell.length_b   1.000
_cell.length_c   1.000
_cell.angle_alpha   90.00
_cell.angle_beta   90.00
_cell.angle_gamma   90.00
#
_symmetry.space_group_name_H-M   'P 1'
#
loop_
_entity.id
_entity.type
_entity.pdbx_description
1 polymer ?
#
loop_
_entity_poly.entity_id
_entity_poly.type
_entity_poly.pdbx_seq_one_letter_code
_entity_poly.pdbx_strand_id
1 'polypeptide(L)'
;ELGLAIKLWAKAEGVCGAPEGHLSSYTLTLMAIYFLQVDKALGLPCLPPEACGSRDKPPGKLPCGTWNCPEPLAMLLCRFFHFFVVEFQWGTEVVSVRLGQRVHRTEPEFAALPGRWASRLHVEDPFFLNRNLNRVLGVDQEKRLQAKLIAALEGLRAGAGLRGLIGGRSSVAGAPKGGVDAKGGSARSRSRGSQAGDGSSSESEGILLECGKPVAVAPAAGEARREGDGRGAPARWLGPEHPAAPDECLGEPMRLQ
;
A
#
# COMPACT_ATOMS: atom_id res chain seq x y z
N GLU A 1 11.49 -0.16 -13.21
CA GLU A 1 10.25 -0.27 -14.02
C GLU A 1 8.98 -0.36 -13.18
N LEU A 2 8.93 -1.29 -12.20
CA LEU A 2 7.75 -1.47 -11.33
C LEU A 2 7.21 -0.18 -10.70
N GLY A 3 8.06 0.64 -10.08
CA GLY A 3 7.64 1.91 -9.47
C GLY A 3 6.99 2.89 -10.47
N LEU A 4 7.43 2.90 -11.73
CA LEU A 4 6.81 3.71 -12.78
C LEU A 4 5.44 3.15 -13.16
N ALA A 5 5.31 1.83 -13.31
CA ALA A 5 4.05 1.17 -13.61
C ALA A 5 2.99 1.43 -12.52
N ILE A 6 3.37 1.28 -11.24
CA ILE A 6 2.50 1.57 -10.09
C ILE A 6 2.08 3.04 -10.09
N LYS A 7 3.01 3.97 -10.35
CA LYS A 7 2.70 5.39 -10.43
C LYS A 7 1.70 5.70 -11.56
N LEU A 8 1.86 5.09 -12.73
CA LEU A 8 0.96 5.28 -13.87
C LEU A 8 -0.44 4.74 -13.56
N TRP A 9 -0.52 3.55 -12.99
CA TRP A 9 -1.78 2.97 -12.50
C TRP A 9 -2.46 3.89 -11.47
N ALA A 10 -1.73 4.30 -10.42
CA ALA A 10 -2.30 5.11 -9.34
C ALA A 10 -2.80 6.47 -9.83
N LYS A 11 -2.14 7.06 -10.83
CA LYS A 11 -2.63 8.27 -11.51
C LYS A 11 -3.89 8.01 -12.32
N ALA A 12 -3.96 6.90 -13.05
CA ALA A 12 -5.13 6.54 -13.87
C ALA A 12 -6.38 6.29 -13.01
N GLU A 13 -6.21 5.67 -11.84
CA GLU A 13 -7.29 5.37 -10.90
C GLU A 13 -7.69 6.55 -9.99
N GLY A 14 -6.92 7.66 -10.06
CA GLY A 14 -7.13 8.82 -9.19
C GLY A 14 -6.88 8.51 -7.72
N VAL A 15 -5.79 7.79 -7.43
CA VAL A 15 -5.31 7.47 -6.06
C VAL A 15 -3.86 7.94 -5.82
N CYS A 16 -3.39 8.88 -6.63
CA CYS A 16 -2.08 9.52 -6.52
C CYS A 16 -2.25 11.04 -6.62
N GLY A 17 -1.72 11.78 -5.64
CA GLY A 17 -1.87 13.25 -5.57
C GLY A 17 -2.00 13.75 -4.13
N ALA A 18 -0.91 14.29 -3.58
CA ALA A 18 -0.89 14.78 -2.20
C ALA A 18 -1.83 15.97 -1.94
N PRO A 19 -1.97 16.96 -2.85
CA PRO A 19 -2.92 18.06 -2.67
C PRO A 19 -4.38 17.59 -2.55
N GLU A 20 -4.72 16.47 -3.17
CA GLU A 20 -6.07 15.89 -3.19
C GLU A 20 -6.31 14.89 -2.05
N GLY A 21 -5.36 14.75 -1.13
CA GLY A 21 -5.47 13.85 0.01
C GLY A 21 -5.10 12.39 -0.30
N HIS A 22 -4.41 12.12 -1.42
CA HIS A 22 -3.90 10.81 -1.79
C HIS A 22 -2.39 10.66 -1.51
N LEU A 23 -1.87 9.46 -1.71
CA LEU A 23 -0.43 9.21 -1.60
C LEU A 23 0.36 10.00 -2.67
N SER A 24 1.54 10.47 -2.27
CA SER A 24 2.49 11.07 -3.21
C SER A 24 3.15 9.98 -4.06
N SER A 25 3.67 10.36 -5.24
CA SER A 25 4.44 9.43 -6.06
C SER A 25 5.67 8.87 -5.34
N TYR A 26 6.28 9.65 -4.44
CA TYR A 26 7.38 9.21 -3.59
C TYR A 26 6.95 8.08 -2.66
N THR A 27 5.80 8.24 -1.97
CA THR A 27 5.26 7.22 -1.06
C THR A 27 4.95 5.92 -1.81
N LEU A 28 4.33 6.00 -2.99
CA LEU A 28 4.08 4.83 -3.85
C LEU A 28 5.38 4.14 -4.29
N THR A 29 6.44 4.91 -4.51
CA THR A 29 7.76 4.36 -4.87
C THR A 29 8.37 3.61 -3.70
N LEU A 30 8.28 4.16 -2.48
CA LEU A 30 8.74 3.47 -1.27
C LEU A 30 7.95 2.19 -1.00
N MET A 31 6.63 2.18 -1.20
CA MET A 31 5.82 0.96 -1.12
C MET A 31 6.29 -0.11 -2.10
N ALA A 32 6.63 0.28 -3.34
CA ALA A 32 7.17 -0.64 -4.34
C ALA A 32 8.54 -1.19 -3.94
N ILE A 33 9.45 -0.34 -3.44
CA ILE A 33 10.78 -0.75 -2.98
C ILE A 33 10.65 -1.71 -1.79
N TYR A 34 9.84 -1.35 -0.79
CA TYR A 34 9.59 -2.18 0.38
C TYR A 34 9.08 -3.57 -0.01
N PHE A 35 8.08 -3.64 -0.91
CA PHE A 35 7.60 -4.91 -1.46
C PHE A 35 8.74 -5.76 -2.04
N LEU A 36 9.59 -5.16 -2.88
CA LEU A 36 10.72 -5.87 -3.49
C LEU A 36 11.75 -6.36 -2.45
N GLN A 37 11.92 -5.63 -1.34
CA GLN A 37 12.83 -5.99 -0.25
C GLN A 37 12.31 -7.15 0.59
N VAL A 38 11.02 -7.12 0.96
CA VAL A 38 10.44 -8.10 1.90
C VAL A 38 9.90 -9.36 1.21
N ASP A 39 9.71 -9.31 -0.11
CA ASP A 39 9.35 -10.48 -0.90
C ASP A 39 10.54 -11.45 -0.95
N LYS A 40 10.36 -12.62 -0.34
CA LYS A 40 11.38 -13.67 -0.21
C LYS A 40 11.94 -14.17 -1.54
N ALA A 41 11.16 -14.06 -2.62
CA ALA A 41 11.59 -14.51 -3.94
C ALA A 41 12.37 -13.43 -4.71
N LEU A 42 12.13 -12.15 -4.41
CA LEU A 42 12.72 -11.03 -5.15
C LEU A 42 14.04 -10.56 -4.54
N GLY A 43 14.13 -10.52 -3.21
CA GLY A 43 15.38 -10.33 -2.49
C GLY A 43 16.12 -9.03 -2.83
N LEU A 44 15.40 -7.92 -3.05
CA LEU A 44 16.05 -6.62 -3.25
C LEU A 44 16.86 -6.25 -2.00
N PRO A 45 18.18 -6.02 -2.11
CA PRO A 45 18.99 -5.66 -0.95
C PRO A 45 18.50 -4.37 -0.28
N CYS A 46 18.47 -4.36 1.04
CA CYS A 46 18.25 -3.14 1.81
C CYS A 46 19.49 -2.25 1.73
N LEU A 47 19.34 -1.04 1.20
CA LEU A 47 20.41 -0.07 1.18
C LEU A 47 20.32 0.81 2.43
N PRO A 48 21.37 0.87 3.27
CA PRO A 48 21.37 1.75 4.42
C PRO A 48 21.25 3.21 3.95
N PRO A 49 20.43 4.06 4.59
CA PRO A 49 20.29 5.48 4.22
C PRO A 49 21.64 6.20 4.14
N GLU A 50 22.62 5.79 4.93
CA GLU A 50 23.97 6.33 4.98
C GLU A 50 24.80 6.01 3.73
N ALA A 51 24.41 4.99 2.94
CA ALA A 51 25.02 4.66 1.66
C ALA A 51 24.43 5.50 0.50
N CYS A 52 23.24 6.07 0.67
CA CYS A 52 22.73 7.13 -0.20
C CYS A 52 23.52 8.40 0.11
N GLY A 53 24.55 8.69 -0.69
CA GLY A 53 25.41 9.86 -0.51
C GLY A 53 24.62 11.15 -0.27
N SER A 54 25.22 12.05 0.50
CA SER A 54 24.70 13.40 0.72
C SER A 54 25.38 14.38 -0.24
N ARG A 55 24.87 15.62 -0.31
CA ARG A 55 25.50 16.70 -1.07
C ARG A 55 26.98 16.91 -0.71
N ASP A 56 27.33 16.58 0.53
CA ASP A 56 28.66 16.78 1.12
C ASP A 56 29.46 15.47 1.27
N LYS A 57 28.86 14.31 1.00
CA LYS A 57 29.51 13.00 1.17
C LYS A 57 29.18 12.08 0.00
N PRO A 58 30.19 11.61 -0.76
CA PRO A 58 29.94 10.67 -1.84
C PRO A 58 29.24 9.41 -1.30
N PRO A 59 28.38 8.78 -2.10
CA PRO A 59 27.75 7.52 -1.70
C PRO A 59 28.84 6.52 -1.32
N GLY A 60 28.61 5.79 -0.21
CA GLY A 60 29.48 4.69 0.17
C GLY A 60 29.57 3.66 -0.95
N LYS A 61 30.66 2.88 -1.01
CA LYS A 61 30.71 1.71 -1.90
C LYS A 61 29.52 0.82 -1.54
N LEU A 62 28.54 0.78 -2.44
CA LEU A 62 27.40 -0.12 -2.29
C LEU A 62 27.95 -1.54 -2.24
N PRO A 63 27.54 -2.37 -1.29
CA PRO A 63 27.73 -3.82 -1.36
C PRO A 63 26.76 -4.38 -2.42
N CYS A 64 26.83 -3.87 -3.65
CA CYS A 64 25.96 -4.30 -4.73
C CYS A 64 26.69 -5.37 -5.51
N GLY A 65 26.50 -6.63 -5.09
CA GLY A 65 26.36 -7.66 -6.10
C GLY A 65 25.20 -7.26 -7.00
N THR A 66 25.33 -7.42 -8.31
CA THR A 66 24.35 -7.00 -9.32
C THR A 66 23.01 -7.67 -9.02
N TRP A 67 22.14 -7.02 -8.25
CA TRP A 67 20.80 -7.54 -8.01
C TRP A 67 20.07 -7.57 -9.34
N ASN A 68 19.66 -8.75 -9.75
CA ASN A 68 18.84 -8.96 -10.93
C ASN A 68 17.48 -9.43 -10.46
N CYS A 69 16.45 -8.68 -10.82
CA CYS A 69 15.08 -9.05 -10.52
C CYS A 69 14.74 -10.33 -11.31
N PRO A 70 14.35 -11.44 -10.66
CA PRO A 70 14.13 -12.71 -11.35
C PRO A 70 12.80 -12.78 -12.11
N GLU A 71 11.90 -11.81 -11.88
CA GLU A 71 10.53 -11.84 -12.37
C GLU A 71 10.24 -10.75 -13.43
N PRO A 72 9.43 -11.04 -14.45
CA PRO A 72 8.98 -10.03 -15.41
C PRO A 72 8.01 -9.03 -14.77
N LEU A 73 7.91 -7.83 -15.34
CA LEU A 73 7.08 -6.74 -14.82
C LEU A 73 5.61 -7.13 -14.55
N ALA A 74 5.01 -7.97 -15.41
CA ALA A 74 3.63 -8.42 -15.23
C ALA A 74 3.46 -9.24 -13.94
N MET A 75 4.41 -10.13 -13.64
CA MET A 75 4.38 -10.93 -12.43
C MET A 75 4.62 -10.05 -11.20
N LEU A 76 5.56 -9.11 -11.28
CA LEU A 76 5.82 -8.13 -10.21
C LEU A 76 4.57 -7.30 -9.87
N LEU A 77 3.80 -6.88 -10.88
CA LEU A 77 2.55 -6.15 -10.64
C LEU A 77 1.53 -7.03 -9.90
N CYS A 78 1.31 -8.27 -10.37
CA CYS A 78 0.41 -9.21 -9.71
C CYS A 78 0.80 -9.44 -8.25
N ARG A 79 2.09 -9.72 -8.00
CA ARG A 79 2.63 -9.92 -6.65
C ARG A 79 2.55 -8.66 -5.79
N PHE A 80 2.79 -7.47 -6.34
CA PHE A 80 2.66 -6.22 -5.61
C PHE A 80 1.24 -5.98 -5.12
N PHE A 81 0.24 -6.15 -5.99
CA PHE A 81 -1.17 -5.99 -5.59
C PHE A 81 -1.59 -7.11 -4.63
N HIS A 82 -1.15 -8.34 -4.87
CA HIS A 82 -1.38 -9.46 -3.94
C HIS A 82 -0.83 -9.14 -2.56
N PHE A 83 0.41 -8.67 -2.48
CA PHE A 83 1.07 -8.32 -1.22
C PHE A 83 0.25 -7.28 -0.45
N PHE A 84 -0.10 -6.14 -1.06
CA PHE A 84 -0.83 -5.09 -0.35
C PHE A 84 -2.31 -5.41 -0.07
N VAL A 85 -2.91 -6.39 -0.76
CA VAL A 85 -4.31 -6.79 -0.53
C VAL A 85 -4.42 -7.96 0.47
N VAL A 86 -3.52 -8.94 0.38
CA VAL A 86 -3.66 -10.23 1.06
C VAL A 86 -2.64 -10.39 2.19
N GLU A 87 -1.41 -9.92 2.01
CA GLU A 87 -0.31 -10.24 2.92
C GLU A 87 0.03 -9.09 3.90
N PHE A 88 0.02 -7.85 3.42
CA PHE A 88 0.40 -6.67 4.18
C PHE A 88 -0.59 -6.40 5.31
N GLN A 89 -0.08 -6.24 6.54
CA GLN A 89 -0.94 -6.08 7.72
C GLN A 89 -1.26 -4.60 7.95
N TRP A 90 -2.31 -4.11 7.31
CA TRP A 90 -2.74 -2.72 7.44
C TRP A 90 -3.04 -2.34 8.90
N GLY A 91 -2.58 -1.15 9.31
CA GLY A 91 -2.78 -0.64 10.67
C GLY A 91 -1.82 -1.21 11.71
N THR A 92 -1.06 -2.26 11.40
CA THR A 92 -0.05 -2.84 12.30
C THR A 92 1.36 -2.81 11.73
N GLU A 93 1.55 -3.08 10.45
CA GLU A 93 2.85 -3.11 9.77
C GLU A 93 3.27 -1.74 9.24
N VAL A 94 4.57 -1.47 9.24
CA VAL A 94 5.15 -0.22 8.72
C VAL A 94 5.94 -0.51 7.46
N VAL A 95 5.62 0.20 6.38
CA VAL A 95 6.46 0.26 5.18
C VAL A 95 7.73 1.03 5.54
N SER A 96 8.82 0.30 5.82
CA SER A 96 10.13 0.87 6.12
C SER A 96 11.18 0.33 5.15
N VAL A 97 11.56 1.17 4.18
CA VAL A 97 12.61 0.86 3.21
C VAL A 97 13.99 0.80 3.86
N ARG A 98 14.20 1.56 4.95
CA ARG A 98 15.44 1.61 5.73
C ARG A 98 15.72 0.29 6.44
N LEU A 99 14.68 -0.36 6.96
CA LEU A 99 14.81 -1.68 7.60
C LEU A 99 14.78 -2.80 6.56
N GLY A 100 13.95 -2.68 5.52
CA GLY A 100 13.86 -3.69 4.46
C GLY A 100 13.34 -5.05 4.95
N GLN A 101 12.63 -5.06 6.07
CA GLN A 101 12.04 -6.24 6.71
C GLN A 101 10.63 -5.92 7.21
N ARG A 102 9.79 -6.95 7.38
CA ARG A 102 8.43 -6.79 7.90
C ARG A 102 8.47 -6.56 9.40
N VAL A 103 8.13 -5.35 9.82
CA VAL A 103 8.21 -4.92 11.23
C VAL A 103 6.91 -4.23 11.62
N HIS A 104 6.48 -4.49 12.86
CA HIS A 104 5.25 -3.91 13.39
C HIS A 104 5.51 -2.52 13.95
N ARG A 105 4.47 -1.69 13.87
CA ARG A 105 4.45 -0.33 14.40
C ARG A 105 4.71 -0.26 15.89
N THR A 106 4.70 -1.37 16.65
CA THR A 106 4.96 -1.45 18.10
C THR A 106 6.44 -1.51 18.44
N GLU A 107 7.29 -1.84 17.48
CA GLU A 107 8.72 -2.00 17.69
C GLU A 107 9.42 -0.67 18.01
N PRO A 108 10.52 -0.68 18.79
CA PRO A 108 11.19 0.53 19.27
C PRO A 108 11.77 1.39 18.15
N GLU A 109 12.11 0.81 16.99
CA GLU A 109 12.60 1.51 15.81
C GLU A 109 11.62 2.58 15.31
N PHE A 110 10.33 2.42 15.58
CA PHE A 110 9.29 3.36 15.19
C PHE A 110 8.82 4.26 16.34
N ALA A 111 9.58 4.36 17.44
CA ALA A 111 9.26 5.24 18.57
C ALA A 111 8.98 6.69 18.15
N ALA A 112 9.75 7.21 17.19
CA ALA A 112 9.61 8.57 16.68
C ALA A 112 8.51 8.74 15.60
N LEU A 113 7.89 7.65 15.13
CA LEU A 113 6.97 7.69 13.99
C LEU A 113 5.62 8.33 14.39
N PRO A 114 5.23 9.48 13.80
CA PRO A 114 4.01 10.16 14.18
C PRO A 114 2.76 9.33 13.85
N GLY A 115 1.81 9.33 14.78
CA GLY A 115 0.52 8.67 14.59
C GLY A 115 0.60 7.16 14.47
N ARG A 116 1.71 6.52 14.90
CA ARG A 116 1.91 5.05 14.86
C ARG A 116 0.82 4.23 15.55
N TRP A 117 -0.04 4.84 16.37
CA TRP A 117 -1.13 4.15 17.05
C TRP A 117 -2.46 4.18 16.29
N ALA A 118 -2.58 4.99 15.23
CA ALA A 118 -3.74 4.97 14.35
C ALA A 118 -3.78 3.67 13.52
N SER A 119 -4.94 3.04 13.37
CA SER A 119 -5.10 1.86 12.52
C SER A 119 -5.18 2.25 11.04
N ARG A 120 -4.08 2.75 10.48
CA ARG A 120 -3.96 3.28 9.12
C ARG A 120 -2.69 2.74 8.45
N LEU A 121 -2.53 2.99 7.15
CA LEU A 121 -1.28 2.75 6.44
C LEU A 121 -0.14 3.54 7.10
N HIS A 122 0.94 2.88 7.47
CA HIS A 122 2.15 3.53 7.96
C HIS A 122 3.26 3.42 6.91
N VAL A 123 3.83 4.55 6.51
CA VAL A 123 4.99 4.59 5.63
C VAL A 123 6.03 5.53 6.24
N GLU A 124 7.11 4.95 6.73
CA GLU A 124 8.24 5.69 7.30
C GLU A 124 9.04 6.36 6.17
N ASP A 125 9.48 7.61 6.39
CA ASP A 125 10.51 8.21 5.54
C ASP A 125 11.90 7.67 5.93
N PRO A 126 12.69 7.14 5.00
CA PRO A 126 13.97 6.49 5.31
C PRO A 126 15.05 7.43 5.86
N PHE A 127 14.92 8.74 5.67
CA PHE A 127 15.88 9.75 6.15
C PHE A 127 15.32 10.56 7.34
N PHE A 128 14.01 10.76 7.38
CA PHE A 128 13.33 11.53 8.42
C PHE A 128 12.39 10.64 9.24
N LEU A 129 12.93 9.91 10.22
CA LEU A 129 12.17 8.89 10.99
C LEU A 129 10.99 9.47 11.78
N ASN A 130 10.98 10.78 12.02
CA ASN A 130 9.87 11.52 12.60
C ASN A 130 8.80 11.92 11.56
N ARG A 131 8.79 11.30 10.37
CA ARG A 131 7.85 11.59 9.29
C ARG A 131 7.16 10.31 8.82
N ASN A 132 5.86 10.25 9.10
CA ASN A 132 4.97 9.27 8.48
C ASN A 132 4.38 9.90 7.19
N LEU A 133 4.63 9.26 6.06
CA LEU A 133 4.24 9.77 4.73
C LEU A 133 2.75 9.60 4.45
N ASN A 134 2.02 8.90 5.32
CA ASN A 134 0.55 8.87 5.30
C ASN A 134 -0.10 10.20 5.73
N ARG A 135 0.66 11.22 6.17
CA ARG A 135 0.12 12.48 6.72
C ARG A 135 -0.87 13.19 5.80
N VAL A 136 -0.66 13.09 4.48
CA VAL A 136 -1.55 13.69 3.48
C VAL A 136 -2.72 12.77 3.10
N LEU A 137 -2.68 11.49 3.48
CA LEU A 137 -3.70 10.53 3.11
C LEU A 137 -4.97 10.76 3.94
N GLY A 138 -6.07 11.12 3.29
CA GLY A 138 -7.39 11.17 3.92
C GLY A 138 -7.95 9.78 4.21
N VAL A 139 -8.84 9.65 5.20
CA VAL A 139 -9.43 8.36 5.58
C VAL A 139 -10.23 7.74 4.42
N ASP A 140 -11.05 8.54 3.73
CA ASP A 140 -11.82 8.04 2.59
C ASP A 140 -10.93 7.77 1.37
N GLN A 141 -9.83 8.50 1.22
CA GLN A 141 -8.85 8.24 0.17
C GLN A 141 -8.04 6.97 0.41
N GLU A 142 -7.79 6.63 1.67
CA GLU A 142 -7.19 5.35 2.05
C GLU A 142 -8.14 4.17 1.72
N LYS A 143 -9.42 4.28 2.06
CA LYS A 143 -10.43 3.29 1.67
C LYS A 143 -10.50 3.14 0.15
N ARG A 144 -10.47 4.26 -0.59
CA ARG A 144 -10.46 4.26 -2.06
C ARG A 144 -9.19 3.60 -2.60
N LEU A 145 -8.03 3.85 -2.00
CA LEU A 145 -6.78 3.19 -2.36
C LEU A 145 -6.90 1.67 -2.18
N GLN A 146 -7.39 1.20 -1.02
CA GLN A 146 -7.61 -0.22 -0.76
C GLN A 146 -8.57 -0.85 -1.78
N ALA A 147 -9.71 -0.21 -2.05
CA ALA A 147 -10.66 -0.69 -3.05
C ALA A 147 -10.04 -0.79 -4.45
N LYS A 148 -9.19 0.16 -4.84
CA LYS A 148 -8.49 0.13 -6.13
C LYS A 148 -7.38 -0.92 -6.19
N LEU A 149 -6.67 -1.18 -5.09
CA LEU A 149 -5.71 -2.28 -5.02
C LEU A 149 -6.41 -3.64 -5.22
N ILE A 150 -7.58 -3.83 -4.58
CA ILE A 150 -8.40 -5.04 -4.75
C ILE A 150 -8.84 -5.20 -6.21
N ALA A 151 -9.44 -4.15 -6.79
CA ALA A 151 -9.90 -4.19 -8.19
C ALA A 151 -8.75 -4.46 -9.18
N ALA A 152 -7.55 -3.93 -8.92
CA ALA A 152 -6.38 -4.19 -9.76
C ALA A 152 -5.92 -5.65 -9.67
N LEU A 153 -5.92 -6.25 -8.46
CA LEU A 153 -5.60 -7.66 -8.28
C LEU A 153 -6.61 -8.57 -8.99
N GLU A 154 -7.90 -8.27 -8.86
CA GLU A 154 -8.97 -9.01 -9.55
C GLU A 154 -8.83 -8.91 -11.07
N GLY A 155 -8.58 -7.71 -11.59
CA GLY A 155 -8.34 -7.49 -13.02
C GLY A 155 -7.15 -8.30 -13.54
N LEU A 156 -6.03 -8.31 -12.81
CA LEU A 156 -4.84 -9.10 -13.17
C LEU A 156 -5.11 -10.61 -13.14
N ARG A 157 -5.86 -11.09 -12.13
CA ARG A 157 -6.29 -12.51 -12.06
C ARG A 157 -7.22 -12.90 -13.21
N ALA A 158 -8.01 -11.95 -13.71
CA ALA A 158 -8.84 -12.12 -14.90
C ALA A 158 -8.07 -11.95 -16.23
N GLY A 159 -6.74 -11.78 -16.19
CA GLY A 159 -5.89 -11.68 -17.38
C GLY A 159 -5.71 -10.25 -17.93
N ALA A 160 -6.12 -9.21 -17.21
CA ALA A 160 -5.88 -7.83 -17.65
C ALA A 160 -4.39 -7.49 -17.56
N GLY A 161 -3.81 -6.96 -18.64
CA GLY A 161 -2.47 -6.37 -18.60
C GLY A 161 -2.45 -4.96 -18.00
N LEU A 162 -1.26 -4.35 -17.89
CA LEU A 162 -1.09 -2.98 -17.39
C LEU A 162 -1.93 -1.94 -18.15
N ARG A 163 -2.16 -2.14 -19.46
CA ARG A 163 -3.08 -1.28 -20.24
C ARG A 163 -4.52 -1.38 -19.77
N GLY A 164 -4.98 -2.57 -19.37
CA GLY A 164 -6.32 -2.75 -18.80
C GLY A 164 -6.47 -2.03 -17.47
N LEU A 165 -5.43 -2.06 -16.64
CA LEU A 165 -5.38 -1.36 -15.36
C LEU A 165 -5.32 0.18 -15.48
N ILE A 166 -4.84 0.71 -16.60
CA ILE A 166 -4.72 2.17 -16.84
C ILE A 166 -5.89 2.70 -17.69
N GLY A 167 -6.44 1.85 -18.56
CA GLY A 167 -7.41 2.19 -19.60
C GLY A 167 -8.88 2.15 -19.15
N GLY A 168 -9.16 1.71 -17.92
CA GLY A 168 -10.49 1.65 -17.32
C GLY A 168 -11.11 3.01 -16.99
N ARG A 169 -11.00 4.00 -17.87
CA ARG A 169 -11.96 5.11 -17.84
C ARG A 169 -13.25 4.53 -18.37
N SER A 170 -14.23 4.27 -17.50
CA SER A 170 -15.62 4.24 -17.95
C SER A 170 -15.83 5.47 -18.80
N SER A 171 -16.15 5.27 -20.09
CA SER A 171 -16.84 6.30 -20.84
C SER A 171 -18.04 6.69 -20.00
N VAL A 172 -18.09 7.94 -19.57
CA VAL A 172 -19.35 8.50 -19.10
C VAL A 172 -20.20 8.54 -20.35
N ALA A 173 -21.02 7.50 -20.55
CA ALA A 173 -22.01 7.45 -21.59
C ALA A 173 -22.90 8.68 -21.42
N GLY A 174 -22.83 9.58 -22.39
CA GLY A 174 -23.66 10.77 -22.41
C GLY A 174 -25.12 10.37 -22.29
N ALA A 175 -25.80 10.99 -21.32
CA ALA A 175 -27.24 10.86 -21.18
C ALA A 175 -27.93 11.22 -22.51
N PRO A 176 -28.85 10.39 -23.02
CA PRO A 176 -29.62 10.73 -24.21
C PRO A 176 -30.64 11.79 -23.82
N LYS A 177 -30.48 13.01 -24.32
CA LYS A 177 -31.58 13.99 -24.37
C LYS A 177 -32.47 13.61 -25.55
N GLY A 178 -33.68 13.16 -25.24
CA GLY A 178 -34.69 12.79 -26.22
C GLY A 178 -35.47 13.99 -26.78
N GLY A 179 -35.98 13.79 -28.00
CA GLY A 179 -37.13 14.45 -28.65
C GLY A 179 -36.94 15.93 -29.02
N VAL A 180 -37.40 16.47 -30.16
CA VAL A 180 -38.33 16.10 -31.24
C VAL A 180 -38.01 17.15 -32.35
N ASP A 181 -38.02 16.92 -33.67
CA ASP A 181 -39.20 16.71 -34.51
C ASP A 181 -38.79 16.45 -35.98
N ALA A 182 -39.74 15.83 -36.69
CA ALA A 182 -39.63 15.29 -38.03
C ALA A 182 -39.84 16.29 -39.19
N LYS A 183 -39.25 15.96 -40.35
CA LYS A 183 -39.74 16.06 -41.76
C LYS A 183 -38.48 16.02 -42.64
N GLY A 184 -38.32 15.23 -43.69
CA GLY A 184 -39.22 14.49 -44.57
C GLY A 184 -38.57 14.57 -45.96
N GLY A 185 -38.41 13.46 -46.68
CA GLY A 185 -37.85 13.54 -48.04
C GLY A 185 -37.21 12.25 -48.55
N SER A 186 -38.00 11.51 -49.32
CA SER A 186 -37.68 10.29 -50.07
C SER A 186 -36.57 10.45 -51.11
N ALA A 187 -35.71 9.45 -51.30
CA ALA A 187 -35.76 8.53 -52.47
C ALA A 187 -34.42 7.84 -52.77
N ARG A 188 -34.51 6.50 -52.94
CA ARG A 188 -33.84 5.62 -53.94
C ARG A 188 -32.29 5.60 -53.99
N SER A 189 -31.57 4.51 -54.26
CA SER A 189 -31.82 3.08 -54.50
C SER A 189 -30.45 2.43 -54.81
N ARG A 190 -30.34 1.10 -54.70
CA ARG A 190 -29.32 0.19 -55.29
C ARG A 190 -27.95 0.21 -54.58
N SER A 191 -27.20 -0.89 -54.40
CA SER A 191 -27.29 -2.27 -54.89
C SER A 191 -26.33 -3.18 -54.09
N ARG A 192 -26.56 -4.49 -54.26
CA ARG A 192 -25.97 -5.69 -53.64
C ARG A 192 -24.46 -5.92 -53.88
N GLY A 193 -23.91 -6.79 -53.01
CA GLY A 193 -22.72 -7.67 -53.19
C GLY A 193 -21.89 -7.70 -51.90
N SER A 194 -21.92 -8.68 -50.99
CA SER A 194 -21.76 -10.16 -51.01
C SER A 194 -20.32 -10.66 -51.22
N GLN A 195 -19.82 -11.36 -50.18
CA GLN A 195 -18.73 -12.36 -50.04
C GLN A 195 -17.85 -11.98 -48.82
N ALA A 196 -17.86 -12.69 -47.68
CA ALA A 196 -17.58 -14.11 -47.39
C ALA A 196 -16.13 -14.50 -47.68
N GLY A 197 -15.38 -14.81 -46.61
CA GLY A 197 -14.00 -15.32 -46.66
C GLY A 197 -13.53 -15.72 -45.27
N ASP A 198 -13.11 -16.97 -45.18
CA ASP A 198 -12.93 -17.83 -44.01
C ASP A 198 -11.82 -17.45 -43.01
N GLY A 199 -11.92 -18.09 -41.85
CA GLY A 199 -11.06 -17.90 -40.69
C GLY A 199 -9.70 -18.60 -40.72
N SER A 200 -8.97 -18.42 -39.63
CA SER A 200 -8.11 -19.48 -39.09
C SER A 200 -8.00 -19.30 -37.58
N SER A 201 -8.37 -20.37 -36.89
CA SER A 201 -8.20 -20.60 -35.46
C SER A 201 -6.74 -20.90 -35.18
N SER A 202 -6.17 -20.32 -34.13
CA SER A 202 -5.02 -20.91 -33.45
C SER A 202 -5.22 -20.75 -31.96
N GLU A 203 -5.70 -21.84 -31.37
CA GLU A 203 -5.67 -22.11 -29.94
C GLU A 203 -4.22 -22.21 -29.48
N SER A 204 -3.88 -21.57 -28.36
CA SER A 204 -2.80 -22.01 -27.49
C SER A 204 -3.04 -21.55 -26.06
N GLU A 205 -3.62 -22.48 -25.30
CA GLU A 205 -3.36 -22.80 -23.90
C GLU A 205 -3.37 -21.65 -22.88
N GLY A 206 -4.56 -21.42 -22.32
CA GLY A 206 -4.72 -20.75 -21.04
C GLY A 206 -4.15 -21.63 -19.92
N ILE A 207 -3.05 -21.18 -19.31
CA ILE A 207 -2.57 -21.73 -18.05
C ILE A 207 -3.48 -21.17 -16.95
N LEU A 208 -4.49 -21.95 -16.57
CA LEU A 208 -5.31 -21.70 -15.40
C LEU A 208 -4.45 -21.96 -14.15
N LEU A 209 -3.86 -20.90 -13.58
CA LEU A 209 -3.19 -21.00 -12.28
C LEU A 209 -4.25 -20.89 -11.18
N GLU A 210 -4.61 -22.02 -10.58
CA GLU A 210 -5.38 -22.07 -9.33
C GLU A 210 -4.62 -21.30 -8.23
N CYS A 211 -5.00 -20.05 -8.00
CA CYS A 211 -4.64 -19.33 -6.78
C CYS A 211 -5.54 -19.81 -5.65
N GLY A 212 -4.90 -20.27 -4.57
CA GLY A 212 -5.53 -20.84 -3.38
C GLY A 212 -6.70 -20.00 -2.82
N LYS A 213 -7.64 -20.72 -2.22
CA LYS A 213 -8.89 -20.22 -1.67
C LYS A 213 -8.68 -18.99 -0.76
N PRO A 214 -9.53 -17.95 -0.87
CA PRO A 214 -9.46 -16.80 0.02
C PRO A 214 -9.79 -17.22 1.47
N VAL A 215 -8.89 -16.90 2.40
CA VAL A 215 -9.19 -16.89 3.83
C VAL A 215 -10.00 -15.64 4.12
N ALA A 216 -11.16 -15.80 4.78
CA ALA A 216 -12.05 -14.72 5.15
C ALA A 216 -11.32 -13.70 6.03
N VAL A 217 -11.26 -12.45 5.57
CA VAL A 217 -10.80 -11.31 6.37
C VAL A 217 -11.91 -10.99 7.37
N ALA A 218 -11.69 -11.29 8.64
CA ALA A 218 -12.59 -10.92 9.72
C ALA A 218 -12.58 -9.38 9.89
N PRO A 219 -13.74 -8.73 10.06
CA PRO A 219 -13.78 -7.30 10.34
C PRO A 219 -13.24 -7.06 11.76
N ALA A 220 -12.45 -5.99 11.90
CA ALA A 220 -11.95 -5.51 13.19
C ALA A 220 -13.15 -5.27 14.14
N ALA A 221 -13.11 -5.91 15.30
CA ALA A 221 -14.13 -5.78 16.33
C ALA A 221 -14.27 -4.31 16.75
N GLY A 222 -15.49 -3.79 16.62
CA GLY A 222 -15.87 -2.46 17.07
C GLY A 222 -15.88 -2.36 18.58
N GLU A 223 -15.19 -1.35 19.10
CA GLU A 223 -15.16 -0.98 20.50
C GLU A 223 -16.53 -0.40 20.89
N ALA A 224 -17.24 -1.10 21.77
CA ALA A 224 -18.54 -0.69 22.26
C ALA A 224 -18.41 0.53 23.19
N ARG A 225 -18.92 1.69 22.74
CA ARG A 225 -19.26 2.81 23.61
C ARG A 225 -20.31 2.35 24.64
N ARG A 226 -20.02 2.54 25.93
CA ARG A 226 -21.05 2.63 26.98
C ARG A 226 -21.16 4.09 27.42
N GLU A 227 -22.37 4.61 27.37
CA GLU A 227 -22.78 5.92 27.88
C GLU A 227 -23.95 5.71 28.85
N GLY A 228 -23.96 6.45 29.95
CA GLY A 228 -25.00 6.50 30.99
C GLY A 228 -24.53 5.96 32.36
N ASP A 229 -24.77 6.60 33.51
CA ASP A 229 -25.46 7.83 33.87
C ASP A 229 -25.09 8.18 35.34
N GLY A 230 -25.19 9.48 35.64
CA GLY A 230 -25.30 10.22 36.90
C GLY A 230 -25.19 9.60 38.30
N ARG A 231 -24.45 10.38 39.12
CA ARG A 231 -24.72 10.81 40.53
C ARG A 231 -24.26 9.91 41.69
N GLY A 232 -23.23 10.41 42.40
CA GLY A 232 -22.90 10.05 43.78
C GLY A 232 -21.69 10.83 44.29
N ALA A 233 -21.90 11.69 45.30
CA ALA A 233 -20.92 12.61 45.90
C ALA A 233 -19.83 11.89 46.76
N PRO A 234 -18.82 12.61 47.30
CA PRO A 234 -17.45 12.09 47.43
C PRO A 234 -17.19 11.33 48.74
N ALA A 235 -16.41 10.24 48.63
CA ALA A 235 -15.81 9.56 49.76
C ALA A 235 -14.29 9.83 49.79
N ARG A 236 -13.88 10.52 50.86
CA ARG A 236 -12.51 10.87 51.26
C ARG A 236 -12.02 9.81 52.23
N TRP A 237 -11.11 8.89 51.86
CA TRP A 237 -10.24 8.10 52.77
C TRP A 237 -9.06 7.58 51.94
N LEU A 238 -7.85 8.14 52.11
CA LEU A 238 -6.78 7.70 53.03
C LEU A 238 -6.06 6.43 52.52
N GLY A 239 -4.84 6.64 52.02
CA GLY A 239 -3.95 5.56 51.62
C GLY A 239 -3.27 4.86 52.80
N PRO A 240 -2.44 3.85 52.51
CA PRO A 240 -1.28 3.51 53.34
C PRO A 240 0.00 3.58 52.48
N GLU A 241 0.99 4.39 52.86
CA GLU A 241 2.05 4.06 53.83
C GLU A 241 3.05 3.02 53.29
N HIS A 242 4.26 3.54 53.04
CA HIS A 242 5.53 2.84 52.86
C HIS A 242 5.78 1.80 53.97
N PRO A 243 6.60 0.79 53.68
CA PRO A 243 7.61 0.39 54.66
C PRO A 243 9.03 0.67 54.16
N ALA A 244 9.87 0.89 55.17
CA ALA A 244 11.26 1.30 55.13
C ALA A 244 12.22 0.20 54.65
N ALA A 245 13.39 0.68 54.21
CA ALA A 245 14.63 -0.08 54.08
C ALA A 245 15.14 -0.60 55.43
N PRO A 246 16.05 -1.58 55.41
CA PRO A 246 17.06 -1.73 56.45
C PRO A 246 18.47 -1.32 55.99
N ASP A 247 19.22 -0.88 57.00
CA ASP A 247 20.57 -0.33 57.07
C ASP A 247 21.70 -1.17 56.47
N GLU A 248 22.71 -0.40 56.05
CA GLU A 248 24.17 -0.58 56.16
C GLU A 248 24.79 -1.99 56.20
N CYS A 249 25.71 -2.23 55.26
CA CYS A 249 27.03 -2.77 55.61
C CYS A 249 28.13 -2.25 54.67
N LEU A 250 29.16 -1.74 55.33
CA LEU A 250 30.38 -1.07 54.86
C LEU A 250 31.26 -1.96 53.96
N GLY A 251 32.00 -1.36 53.02
CA GLY A 251 33.17 -2.00 52.41
C GLY A 251 33.66 -1.43 51.07
N GLU A 252 34.26 -0.24 51.09
CA GLU A 252 35.35 0.12 50.15
C GLU A 252 36.69 -0.51 50.63
N PRO A 253 37.84 -0.46 49.90
CA PRO A 253 38.15 0.25 48.65
C PRO A 253 38.97 -0.53 47.57
N MET A 254 39.01 0.05 46.37
CA MET A 254 40.19 0.29 45.51
C MET A 254 41.17 -0.86 45.17
N ARG A 255 41.26 -1.19 43.87
CA ARG A 255 42.54 -1.53 43.23
C ARG A 255 42.59 -1.01 41.79
N LEU A 256 43.44 -0.02 41.60
CA LEU A 256 44.09 0.33 40.33
C LEU A 256 45.17 -0.71 40.04
N GLN A 257 45.19 -1.20 38.80
CA GLN A 257 46.39 -1.55 38.05
C GLN A 257 46.11 -1.31 36.57
#